data_AF-A0A544Y3X5-F1
#
_entry.id   AF-A0A544Y3X5-F1
#
_cell.length_a   1.000
_cell.length_b   1.000
_cell.length_c   1.000
_cell.angle_alpha   90.00
_cell.angle_beta   90.00
_cell.angle_gamma   90.00
#
_symmetry.space_group_name_H-M   'P 1'
#
loop_
_entity.id
_entity.type
_entity.pdbx_description
1 polymer ?
#
loop_
_entity_poly.entity_id
_entity_poly.type
_entity_poly.pdbx_seq_one_letter_code
_entity_poly.pdbx_strand_id
1 'polypeptide(L)'
;MSTVEAARRELVKHIGYREKGTNDTIFNREYGKLPGYPAGGYGYPWCHSFVSVCLKRAGLRPGEDFPWTVSCVDGVAWFKKRGRWGKTPRAGALVYYGPQGGTHVEWVEQVTATEIVTIGGNTSGSLEGRYFNGDGVYRKRIPRSSSRIYGFGYTMYHEEDDMPLTDADAKKVAKAVMASLTHKVTDAHWAGQQGIFTIGQQLDPKAGLRQTWAYGKDTNARVRKLEKTIAAQGATITTLAAALGQGDELLVDELVERIGARVEAALAAHDVELQDDVDEPDPENESDVDDTPAPVEPAEG
;
A
#
# COMPACT_ATOMS: atom_id res chain seq x y z
N MET A 1 12.71 8.86 18.30
CA MET A 1 12.30 8.26 19.58
C MET A 1 12.10 6.76 19.38
N SER A 2 12.13 5.95 20.45
CA SER A 2 12.23 4.48 20.37
C SER A 2 10.87 3.78 20.42
N THR A 3 10.43 3.28 19.27
CA THR A 3 9.14 2.58 19.09
C THR A 3 9.28 1.06 19.17
N VAL A 4 8.15 0.35 19.33
CA VAL A 4 8.09 -1.12 19.22
C VAL A 4 8.63 -1.59 17.87
N GLU A 5 8.34 -0.86 16.80
CA GLU A 5 8.82 -1.20 15.45
C GLU A 5 10.32 -0.93 15.27
N ALA A 6 10.89 0.07 15.95
CA ALA A 6 12.33 0.26 15.98
C ALA A 6 13.04 -0.92 16.67
N ALA A 7 12.50 -1.39 17.81
CA ALA A 7 12.99 -2.60 18.46
C ALA A 7 12.84 -3.83 17.55
N ARG A 8 11.67 -4.02 16.92
CA ARG A 8 11.44 -5.11 15.97
C ARG A 8 12.49 -5.12 14.86
N ARG A 9 12.70 -3.98 14.19
CA ARG A 9 13.69 -3.82 13.12
C ARG A 9 15.10 -4.17 13.57
N GLU A 10 15.47 -3.86 14.82
CA GLU A 10 16.78 -4.21 15.34
C GLU A 10 16.89 -5.71 15.64
N LEU A 11 15.93 -6.30 16.36
CA LEU A 11 15.98 -7.72 16.72
C LEU A 11 15.95 -8.65 15.49
N VAL A 12 15.18 -8.30 14.46
CA VAL A 12 15.03 -9.12 13.24
C VAL A 12 16.35 -9.26 12.47
N LYS A 13 17.24 -8.26 12.51
CA LYS A 13 18.57 -8.32 11.85
C LYS A 13 19.43 -9.48 12.33
N HIS A 14 19.22 -9.90 13.57
CA HIS A 14 20.06 -10.90 14.22
C HIS A 14 19.52 -12.32 14.09
N ILE A 15 18.33 -12.53 13.53
CA ILE A 15 17.78 -13.88 13.32
C ILE A 15 18.76 -14.71 12.47
N GLY A 16 19.14 -15.87 12.98
CA GLY A 16 20.14 -16.74 12.36
C GLY A 16 21.58 -16.51 12.85
N TYR A 17 21.85 -15.49 13.67
CA TYR A 17 23.12 -15.38 14.39
C TYR A 17 23.34 -16.61 15.28
N ARG A 18 24.57 -17.15 15.29
CA ARG A 18 24.97 -18.29 16.10
C ARG A 18 26.29 -18.03 16.82
N GLU A 19 26.36 -18.49 18.06
CA GLU A 19 27.60 -18.48 18.82
C GLU A 19 28.53 -19.63 18.43
N LYS A 20 29.79 -19.57 18.91
CA LYS A 20 30.80 -20.61 18.70
C LYS A 20 30.87 -21.63 19.84
N GLY A 21 29.84 -21.67 20.70
CA GLY A 21 29.74 -22.56 21.86
C GLY A 21 30.47 -22.10 23.12
N THR A 22 30.98 -20.86 23.16
CA THR A 22 31.70 -20.29 24.31
C THR A 22 30.93 -19.21 25.05
N ASN A 23 29.67 -18.93 24.67
CA ASN A 23 28.90 -17.75 25.14
C ASN A 23 29.60 -16.41 24.91
N ASP A 24 30.63 -16.34 24.06
CA ASP A 24 31.33 -15.11 23.72
C ASP A 24 30.72 -14.51 22.46
N THR A 25 29.63 -13.77 22.63
CA THR A 25 28.88 -13.16 21.52
C THR A 25 29.13 -11.66 21.40
N ILE A 26 28.77 -11.08 20.24
CA ILE A 26 28.78 -9.62 20.05
C ILE A 26 27.91 -8.90 21.09
N PHE A 27 26.86 -9.56 21.59
CA PHE A 27 25.96 -9.01 22.59
C PHE A 27 26.59 -9.00 23.98
N ASN A 28 27.34 -10.04 24.36
CA ASN A 28 28.10 -10.04 25.61
C ASN A 28 29.21 -8.98 25.58
N ARG A 29 29.93 -8.89 24.45
CA ARG A 29 30.99 -7.91 24.24
C ARG A 29 30.49 -6.47 24.36
N GLU A 30 29.31 -6.17 23.79
CA GLU A 30 28.70 -4.84 23.89
C GLU A 30 28.05 -4.58 25.26
N TYR A 31 27.44 -5.60 25.87
CA TYR A 31 26.86 -5.45 27.21
C TYR A 31 27.93 -5.13 28.25
N GLY A 32 29.06 -5.84 28.19
CA GLY A 32 30.23 -5.61 29.02
C GLY A 32 30.71 -6.86 29.76
N LYS A 33 31.90 -6.73 30.35
CA LYS A 33 32.58 -7.82 31.06
C LYS A 33 31.97 -8.06 32.44
N LEU A 34 31.81 -9.33 32.81
CA LEU A 34 31.43 -9.77 34.15
C LEU A 34 32.54 -10.61 34.79
N PRO A 35 33.00 -10.26 36.01
CA PRO A 35 33.96 -11.07 36.74
C PRO A 35 33.45 -12.51 36.98
N GLY A 36 34.34 -13.48 36.93
CA GLY A 36 34.03 -14.89 37.22
C GLY A 36 33.50 -15.71 36.04
N TYR A 37 33.23 -15.11 34.88
CA TYR A 37 32.82 -15.85 33.68
C TYR A 37 33.98 -16.21 32.74
N PRO A 38 33.85 -17.30 31.96
CA PRO A 38 34.81 -17.68 30.91
C PRO A 38 35.01 -16.59 29.84
N ALA A 39 35.90 -16.88 28.87
CA ALA A 39 36.22 -15.97 27.76
C ALA A 39 36.62 -14.55 28.24
N GLY A 40 37.39 -14.49 29.33
CA GLY A 40 37.83 -13.22 29.92
C GLY A 40 36.70 -12.39 30.53
N GLY A 41 35.59 -13.03 30.93
CA GLY A 41 34.41 -12.41 31.54
C GLY A 41 33.27 -12.10 30.56
N TYR A 42 33.32 -12.62 29.33
CA TYR A 42 32.24 -12.46 28.34
C TYR A 42 31.40 -13.72 28.13
N GLY A 43 31.89 -14.89 28.56
CA GLY A 43 31.26 -16.20 28.34
C GLY A 43 30.08 -16.51 29.26
N TYR A 44 29.20 -15.53 29.51
CA TYR A 44 27.97 -15.71 30.29
C TYR A 44 26.74 -15.94 29.42
N PRO A 45 25.71 -16.67 29.89
CA PRO A 45 24.46 -16.88 29.15
C PRO A 45 23.88 -15.56 28.63
N TRP A 46 23.50 -15.55 27.36
CA TRP A 46 23.34 -14.29 26.62
C TRP A 46 21.90 -13.99 26.16
N CYS A 47 20.90 -14.68 26.70
CA CYS A 47 19.50 -14.43 26.37
C CYS A 47 19.08 -12.98 26.71
N HIS A 48 19.45 -12.50 27.91
CA HIS A 48 19.13 -11.16 28.34
C HIS A 48 20.11 -10.11 27.79
N SER A 49 21.41 -10.41 27.70
CA SER A 49 22.36 -9.49 27.04
C SER A 49 21.96 -9.20 25.59
N PHE A 50 21.49 -10.22 24.85
CA PHE A 50 20.91 -10.05 23.51
C PHE A 50 19.77 -9.02 23.51
N VAL A 51 18.71 -9.25 24.31
CA VAL A 51 17.56 -8.35 24.28
C VAL A 51 17.94 -6.96 24.80
N SER A 52 18.75 -6.87 25.86
CA SER A 52 19.23 -5.60 26.41
C SER A 52 19.98 -4.77 25.36
N VAL A 53 20.93 -5.39 24.66
CA VAL A 53 21.70 -4.73 23.61
C VAL A 53 20.81 -4.33 22.44
N CYS A 54 19.91 -5.20 21.98
CA CYS A 54 18.99 -4.86 20.90
C CYS A 54 18.05 -3.69 21.26
N LEU A 55 17.51 -3.67 22.49
CA LEU A 55 16.67 -2.55 22.94
C LEU A 55 17.46 -1.24 23.05
N LYS A 56 18.71 -1.29 23.55
CA LYS A 56 19.60 -0.12 23.55
C LYS A 56 19.87 0.39 22.12
N ARG A 57 20.21 -0.51 21.19
CA ARG A 57 20.45 -0.18 19.78
C ARG A 57 19.21 0.37 19.06
N ALA A 58 18.02 -0.04 19.51
CA ALA A 58 16.75 0.51 19.06
C ALA A 58 16.42 1.90 19.66
N GLY A 59 17.33 2.48 20.44
CA GLY A 59 17.21 3.82 21.01
C GLY A 59 16.44 3.89 22.33
N LEU A 60 16.19 2.75 22.99
CA LEU A 60 15.63 2.75 24.35
C LEU A 60 16.74 3.03 25.36
N ARG A 61 16.38 3.68 26.47
CA ARG A 61 17.30 4.05 27.55
C ARG A 61 17.46 2.88 28.53
N PRO A 62 18.68 2.30 28.66
CA PRO A 62 18.93 1.22 29.61
C PRO A 62 18.67 1.67 31.06
N GLY A 63 17.97 0.85 31.85
CA GLY A 63 17.70 1.14 33.28
C GLY A 63 16.49 2.07 33.54
N GLU A 64 15.97 2.70 32.50
CA GLU A 64 14.77 3.54 32.51
C GLU A 64 13.62 2.85 31.76
N ASP A 65 13.85 2.58 30.47
CA ASP A 65 12.83 2.05 29.57
C ASP A 65 12.76 0.52 29.64
N PHE A 66 13.85 -0.15 30.02
CA PHE A 66 13.95 -1.61 30.19
C PHE A 66 15.08 -1.96 31.18
N PRO A 67 15.11 -3.18 31.76
CA PRO A 67 16.20 -3.58 32.64
C PRO A 67 17.49 -3.80 31.84
N TRP A 68 18.57 -3.10 32.20
CA TRP A 68 19.91 -3.43 31.74
C TRP A 68 20.50 -4.52 32.65
N THR A 69 20.36 -5.78 32.25
CA THR A 69 20.85 -6.94 33.03
C THR A 69 21.22 -8.10 32.11
N VAL A 70 21.92 -9.09 32.67
CA VAL A 70 22.14 -10.41 32.06
C VAL A 70 21.30 -11.50 32.76
N SER A 71 20.72 -11.18 33.91
CA SER A 71 20.00 -12.11 34.78
C SER A 71 18.49 -12.02 34.53
N CYS A 72 17.87 -13.16 34.26
CA CYS A 72 16.41 -13.22 34.09
C CYS A 72 15.69 -12.86 35.40
N VAL A 73 16.19 -13.35 36.54
CA VAL A 73 15.61 -13.06 37.88
C VAL A 73 15.67 -11.56 38.19
N ASP A 74 16.80 -10.91 37.87
CA ASP A 74 16.94 -9.46 38.08
C ASP A 74 16.02 -8.67 37.16
N GLY A 75 15.84 -9.14 35.92
CA GLY A 75 14.88 -8.57 34.98
C GLY A 75 13.44 -8.62 35.52
N VAL A 76 13.01 -9.78 36.02
CA VAL A 76 11.71 -9.96 36.68
C VAL A 76 11.56 -9.02 37.86
N ALA A 77 12.56 -8.98 38.76
CA ALA A 77 12.53 -8.13 39.94
C ALA A 77 12.46 -6.64 39.57
N TRP A 78 13.21 -6.22 38.55
CA TRP A 78 13.22 -4.84 38.05
C TRP A 78 11.85 -4.40 37.54
N PHE A 79 11.19 -5.25 36.75
CA PHE A 79 9.85 -4.97 36.21
C PHE A 79 8.80 -4.93 37.33
N LYS A 80 8.84 -5.88 38.26
CA LYS A 80 7.93 -5.91 39.42
C LYS A 80 8.07 -4.65 40.28
N LYS A 81 9.31 -4.25 40.59
CA LYS A 81 9.59 -3.03 41.39
C LYS A 81 9.02 -1.76 40.75
N ARG A 82 8.86 -1.75 39.42
CA ARG A 82 8.36 -0.60 38.65
C ARG A 82 6.88 -0.71 38.28
N GLY A 83 6.15 -1.69 38.81
CA GLY A 83 4.74 -1.91 38.46
C GLY A 83 4.52 -2.28 36.98
N ARG A 84 5.56 -2.77 36.31
CA ARG A 84 5.58 -3.05 34.85
C ARG A 84 5.69 -4.54 34.57
N TRP A 85 5.03 -5.34 35.39
CA TRP A 85 4.99 -6.79 35.32
C TRP A 85 3.54 -7.28 35.22
N GLY A 86 3.27 -8.28 34.40
CA GLY A 86 1.93 -8.84 34.26
C GLY A 86 1.88 -10.23 33.63
N LYS A 87 0.66 -10.69 33.37
CA LYS A 87 0.36 -12.00 32.77
C LYS A 87 -0.18 -11.92 31.34
N THR A 88 -0.54 -10.72 30.89
CA THR A 88 -1.10 -10.51 29.56
C THR A 88 0.02 -10.28 28.55
N PRO A 89 0.11 -11.09 27.47
CA PRO A 89 1.11 -10.87 26.42
C PRO A 89 0.81 -9.58 25.66
N ARG A 90 1.88 -8.86 25.27
CA ARG A 90 1.82 -7.65 24.45
C ARG A 90 3.00 -7.64 23.48
N ALA A 91 2.82 -7.16 22.26
CA ALA A 91 3.95 -6.88 21.38
C ALA A 91 4.89 -5.87 22.08
N GLY A 92 6.20 -6.05 21.95
CA GLY A 92 7.18 -5.25 22.68
C GLY A 92 7.49 -5.72 24.11
N ALA A 93 6.70 -6.62 24.68
CA ALA A 93 6.97 -7.13 26.02
C ALA A 93 8.15 -8.11 26.03
N LEU A 94 8.80 -8.22 27.20
CA LEU A 94 9.74 -9.29 27.50
C LEU A 94 8.99 -10.46 28.14
N VAL A 95 8.97 -11.62 27.49
CA VAL A 95 8.41 -12.84 28.07
C VAL A 95 9.49 -13.61 28.82
N TYR A 96 9.19 -14.02 30.04
CA TYR A 96 10.09 -14.76 30.92
C TYR A 96 9.58 -16.18 31.18
N TYR A 97 10.49 -17.14 31.24
CA TYR A 97 10.19 -18.56 31.34
C TYR A 97 10.76 -19.22 32.59
N GLY A 98 10.13 -20.33 32.97
CA GLY A 98 10.59 -21.24 34.02
C GLY A 98 10.32 -20.75 35.44
N PRO A 99 10.84 -21.45 36.46
CA PRO A 99 10.61 -21.13 37.86
C PRO A 99 10.96 -19.68 38.16
N GLN A 100 9.98 -18.93 38.69
CA GLN A 100 10.11 -17.50 39.01
C GLN A 100 10.54 -16.60 37.83
N GLY A 101 10.46 -17.11 36.59
CA GLY A 101 10.94 -16.43 35.39
C GLY A 101 12.46 -16.39 35.26
N GLY A 102 13.18 -17.24 36.00
CA GLY A 102 14.64 -17.19 36.07
C GLY A 102 15.37 -17.94 34.97
N THR A 103 14.68 -18.67 34.08
CA THR A 103 15.32 -19.60 33.16
C THR A 103 15.69 -18.97 31.82
N HIS A 104 14.79 -18.18 31.23
CA HIS A 104 14.99 -17.63 29.88
C HIS A 104 14.13 -16.38 29.68
N VAL A 105 14.55 -15.52 28.74
CA VAL A 105 13.83 -14.32 28.35
C VAL A 105 13.86 -14.13 26.84
N GLU A 106 12.74 -13.67 26.28
CA GLU A 106 12.63 -13.32 24.85
C GLU A 106 11.78 -12.07 24.66
N TRP A 107 11.91 -11.45 23.50
CA TRP A 107 11.10 -10.31 23.11
C TRP A 107 9.88 -10.76 22.31
N VAL A 108 8.69 -10.25 22.64
CA VAL A 108 7.44 -10.61 21.96
C VAL A 108 7.26 -9.73 20.72
N GLU A 109 7.34 -10.36 19.54
CA GLU A 109 7.12 -9.70 18.24
C GLU A 109 5.64 -9.50 17.94
N GLN A 110 4.84 -10.53 18.16
CA GLN A 110 3.41 -10.52 17.81
C GLN A 110 2.62 -11.34 18.83
N VAL A 111 1.36 -10.97 19.03
CA VAL A 111 0.40 -11.72 19.84
C VAL A 111 -0.80 -12.05 18.96
N THR A 112 -1.20 -13.32 18.93
CA THR A 112 -2.42 -13.79 18.28
C THR A 112 -3.44 -14.22 19.34
N ALA A 113 -4.60 -14.72 18.90
CA ALA A 113 -5.61 -15.28 19.80
C ALA A 113 -5.05 -16.43 20.65
N THR A 114 -4.21 -17.29 20.07
CA THR A 114 -3.76 -18.55 20.67
C THR A 114 -2.27 -18.61 20.98
N GLU A 115 -1.45 -17.77 20.34
CA GLU A 115 0.01 -17.85 20.38
C GLU A 115 0.66 -16.48 20.59
N ILE A 116 1.93 -16.51 21.02
CA ILE A 116 2.87 -15.40 20.89
C ILE A 116 3.95 -15.79 19.88
N VAL A 117 4.38 -14.82 19.08
CA VAL A 117 5.59 -14.90 18.27
C VAL A 117 6.69 -14.14 18.99
N THR A 118 7.84 -14.77 19.21
CA THR A 118 8.96 -14.20 19.96
C THR A 118 10.24 -14.18 19.14
N ILE A 119 11.17 -13.30 19.50
CA ILE A 119 12.57 -13.33 19.05
C ILE A 119 13.45 -13.39 20.30
N GLY A 120 14.29 -14.42 20.38
CA GLY A 120 15.17 -14.66 21.52
C GLY A 120 16.58 -15.03 21.08
N GLY A 121 17.58 -14.57 21.83
CA GLY A 121 18.97 -15.02 21.73
C GLY A 121 19.27 -16.11 22.77
N ASN A 122 20.37 -16.83 22.61
CA ASN A 122 20.71 -17.98 23.45
C ASN A 122 19.56 -19.00 23.57
N THR A 123 18.76 -19.17 22.52
CA THR A 123 17.62 -20.09 22.49
C THR A 123 17.88 -21.23 21.50
N SER A 124 17.18 -22.35 21.69
CA SER A 124 17.00 -23.41 20.69
C SER A 124 15.59 -23.34 20.07
N GLY A 125 15.34 -24.11 19.01
CA GLY A 125 14.05 -24.14 18.31
C GLY A 125 13.97 -23.18 17.11
N SER A 126 12.95 -23.35 16.28
CA SER A 126 13.07 -23.38 14.81
C SER A 126 13.15 -22.06 14.01
N LEU A 127 13.81 -22.14 12.84
CA LEU A 127 13.31 -21.61 11.56
C LEU A 127 12.61 -22.71 10.71
N GLU A 128 12.92 -24.00 10.90
CA GLU A 128 12.32 -25.18 10.21
C GLU A 128 12.55 -26.52 10.98
N GLY A 129 12.63 -26.49 12.31
CA GLY A 129 12.82 -27.69 13.15
C GLY A 129 14.26 -28.21 13.26
N ARG A 130 15.27 -27.44 12.79
CA ARG A 130 16.67 -27.89 12.67
C ARG A 130 17.62 -27.62 13.86
N TYR A 131 17.19 -27.08 15.01
CA TYR A 131 18.15 -26.54 16.01
C TYR A 131 17.82 -26.84 17.48
N PHE A 132 18.77 -27.42 18.22
CA PHE A 132 18.58 -28.02 19.54
C PHE A 132 19.38 -27.39 20.71
N ASN A 133 20.39 -26.52 20.49
CA ASN A 133 21.44 -26.26 21.49
C ASN A 133 21.63 -24.81 21.99
N GLY A 134 20.57 -24.03 22.21
CA GLY A 134 20.69 -22.75 22.93
C GLY A 134 21.66 -21.75 22.29
N ASP A 135 21.96 -21.89 21.00
CA ASP A 135 23.20 -21.38 20.40
C ASP A 135 22.97 -20.20 19.47
N GLY A 136 21.74 -19.68 19.40
CA GLY A 136 21.43 -18.68 18.38
C GLY A 136 20.26 -17.77 18.69
N VAL A 137 20.03 -16.87 17.74
CA VAL A 137 18.89 -15.97 17.70
C VAL A 137 17.83 -16.54 16.78
N TYR A 138 16.66 -16.83 17.34
CA TYR A 138 15.57 -17.47 16.60
C TYR A 138 14.23 -16.79 16.86
N ARG A 139 13.35 -16.90 15.85
CA ARG A 139 11.95 -16.52 15.94
C ARG A 139 11.12 -17.75 16.27
N LYS A 140 10.27 -17.70 17.30
CA LYS A 140 9.47 -18.86 17.74
C LYS A 140 8.00 -18.53 17.87
N ARG A 141 7.16 -19.55 17.70
CA ARG A 141 5.72 -19.50 18.06
C ARG A 141 5.52 -20.32 19.32
N ILE A 142 4.83 -19.74 20.30
CA ILE A 142 4.64 -20.34 21.61
C ILE A 142 3.17 -20.19 21.97
N PRO A 143 2.47 -21.29 22.34
CA PRO A 143 1.09 -21.21 22.82
C PRO A 143 0.99 -20.30 24.04
N ARG A 144 -0.01 -19.42 24.07
CA ARG A 144 -0.28 -18.54 25.22
C ARG A 144 -0.59 -19.33 26.51
N SER A 145 -1.07 -20.55 26.35
CA SER A 145 -1.33 -21.51 27.43
C SER A 145 -0.09 -22.26 27.91
N SER A 146 1.09 -22.01 27.33
CA SER A 146 2.31 -22.74 27.70
C SER A 146 2.63 -22.55 29.18
N SER A 147 2.69 -23.66 29.91
CA SER A 147 3.05 -23.69 31.34
C SER A 147 4.47 -23.21 31.63
N ARG A 148 5.32 -23.11 30.60
CA ARG A 148 6.68 -22.57 30.71
C ARG A 148 6.69 -21.06 30.88
N ILE A 149 5.63 -20.35 30.48
CA ILE A 149 5.54 -18.88 30.59
C ILE A 149 5.31 -18.52 32.05
N TYR A 150 6.27 -17.80 32.64
CA TYR A 150 6.11 -17.27 33.98
C TYR A 150 5.37 -15.93 33.97
N GLY A 151 5.66 -15.05 33.00
CA GLY A 151 4.98 -13.76 32.87
C GLY A 151 5.72 -12.81 31.94
N PHE A 152 5.27 -11.57 31.93
CA PHE A 152 5.70 -10.54 30.98
C PHE A 152 6.17 -9.28 31.70
N GLY A 153 7.34 -8.78 31.31
CA GLY A 153 7.83 -7.44 31.63
C GLY A 153 7.46 -6.46 30.52
N TYR A 154 6.88 -5.32 30.88
CA TYR A 154 6.40 -4.32 29.93
C TYR A 154 7.43 -3.21 29.77
N THR A 155 8.24 -3.29 28.71
CA THR A 155 9.18 -2.24 28.26
C THR A 155 8.44 -0.94 27.95
N MET A 156 9.02 0.22 28.28
CA MET A 156 8.46 1.53 27.89
C MET A 156 8.99 1.81 26.50
N TYR A 157 8.06 1.98 25.58
CA TYR A 157 8.35 2.54 24.28
C TYR A 157 7.86 3.98 24.30
N HIS A 158 8.63 4.86 23.68
CA HIS A 158 8.22 6.23 23.43
C HIS A 158 7.66 6.21 22.02
N GLU A 159 6.33 6.16 21.93
CA GLU A 159 5.66 6.41 20.66
C GLU A 159 6.07 7.81 20.18
N GLU A 160 6.03 8.03 18.87
CA GLU A 160 6.13 9.39 18.36
C GLU A 160 4.86 10.12 18.83
N ASP A 161 4.91 10.70 20.02
CA ASP A 161 3.98 11.75 20.41
C ASP A 161 4.14 12.86 19.35
N ASP A 162 3.12 12.98 18.49
CA ASP A 162 2.76 14.19 17.76
C ASP A 162 3.87 14.91 16.96
N MET A 163 4.76 14.19 16.26
CA MET A 163 5.43 14.83 15.12
C MET A 163 4.48 14.82 13.92
N PRO A 164 3.98 15.98 13.44
CA PRO A 164 3.31 16.02 12.16
C PRO A 164 4.27 15.44 11.12
N LEU A 165 3.76 14.61 10.20
CA LEU A 165 4.51 14.17 9.02
C LEU A 165 5.26 15.40 8.50
N THR A 166 6.59 15.33 8.46
CA THR A 166 7.35 16.41 7.82
C THR A 166 6.78 16.59 6.41
N ASP A 167 6.75 17.81 5.89
CA ASP A 167 6.26 18.03 4.52
C ASP A 167 6.96 17.11 3.51
N ALA A 168 8.21 16.74 3.78
CA ALA A 168 8.97 15.79 2.97
C ALA A 168 8.39 14.36 3.04
N ASP A 169 8.03 13.87 4.22
CA ASP A 169 7.48 12.53 4.40
C ASP A 169 6.00 12.46 3.99
N ALA A 170 5.22 13.51 4.23
CA ALA A 170 3.87 13.66 3.71
C ALA A 170 3.88 13.64 2.17
N LYS A 171 4.86 14.33 1.54
CA LYS A 171 5.06 14.29 0.09
C LYS A 171 5.45 12.91 -0.42
N LYS A 172 6.29 12.16 0.29
CA LYS A 172 6.66 10.78 -0.10
C LYS A 172 5.46 9.84 -0.04
N VAL A 173 4.70 9.88 1.04
CA VAL A 173 3.47 9.07 1.19
C VAL A 173 2.44 9.45 0.14
N ALA A 174 2.19 10.74 -0.06
CA ALA A 174 1.28 11.22 -1.09
C ALA A 174 1.74 10.78 -2.49
N LYS A 175 3.05 10.85 -2.78
CA LYS A 175 3.61 10.39 -4.06
C LYS A 175 3.43 8.88 -4.26
N ALA A 176 3.67 8.08 -3.22
CA ALA A 176 3.50 6.63 -3.28
C ALA A 176 2.02 6.24 -3.47
N VAL A 177 1.11 6.90 -2.76
CA VAL A 177 -0.34 6.70 -2.92
C VAL A 177 -0.80 7.08 -4.32
N MET A 178 -0.41 8.27 -4.81
CA MET A 178 -0.74 8.69 -6.17
C MET A 178 -0.20 7.72 -7.23
N ALA A 179 1.05 7.25 -7.08
CA ALA A 179 1.62 6.26 -8.00
C ALA A 179 0.87 4.92 -7.97
N SER A 180 0.40 4.47 -6.80
CA SER A 180 -0.39 3.24 -6.68
C SER A 180 -1.78 3.32 -7.33
N LEU A 181 -2.31 4.54 -7.44
CA LEU A 181 -3.62 4.82 -8.04
C LEU A 181 -3.51 5.25 -9.52
N THR A 182 -2.29 5.37 -10.05
CA THR A 182 -2.06 5.66 -11.47
C THR A 182 -2.17 4.37 -12.28
N HIS A 183 -3.09 4.35 -13.23
CA HIS A 183 -3.30 3.21 -14.11
C HIS A 183 -2.94 3.55 -15.56
N LYS A 184 -2.45 2.55 -16.30
CA LYS A 184 -2.19 2.66 -17.73
C LYS A 184 -3.46 2.28 -18.49
N VAL A 185 -3.91 3.14 -19.39
CA VAL A 185 -5.03 2.84 -20.28
C VAL A 185 -4.60 1.73 -21.23
N THR A 186 -5.42 0.69 -21.32
CA THR A 186 -5.26 -0.43 -22.26
C THR A 186 -6.45 -0.51 -23.19
N ASP A 187 -6.28 -1.27 -24.27
CA ASP A 187 -7.30 -1.65 -25.25
C ASP A 187 -8.51 -2.40 -24.65
N ALA A 188 -8.37 -2.98 -23.46
CA ALA A 188 -9.47 -3.56 -22.70
C ALA A 188 -10.40 -2.51 -22.04
N HIS A 189 -9.95 -1.25 -21.92
CA HIS A 189 -10.77 -0.20 -21.32
C HIS A 189 -11.68 0.44 -22.39
N TRP A 190 -12.98 0.51 -22.11
CA TRP A 190 -13.97 1.14 -22.99
C TRP A 190 -13.54 2.55 -23.45
N ALA A 191 -13.02 3.38 -22.55
CA ALA A 191 -12.54 4.72 -22.90
C ALA A 191 -11.31 4.72 -23.83
N GLY A 192 -10.46 3.69 -23.77
CA GLY A 192 -9.38 3.50 -24.73
C GLY A 192 -9.90 3.09 -26.11
N GLN A 193 -10.91 2.23 -26.16
CA GLN A 193 -11.54 1.76 -27.41
C GLN A 193 -12.32 2.86 -28.13
N GLN A 194 -12.93 3.79 -27.39
CA GLN A 194 -13.67 4.92 -27.93
C GLN A 194 -12.78 6.11 -28.32
N GLY A 195 -11.45 5.96 -28.28
CA GLY A 195 -10.51 7.04 -28.60
C GLY A 195 -10.51 8.21 -27.60
N ILE A 196 -11.20 8.07 -26.47
CA ILE A 196 -11.28 9.09 -25.41
C ILE A 196 -9.91 9.26 -24.73
N PHE A 197 -9.18 8.17 -24.56
CA PHE A 197 -7.79 8.19 -24.08
C PHE A 197 -6.87 7.44 -25.02
N THR A 198 -5.65 7.96 -25.17
CA THR A 198 -4.62 7.27 -25.95
C THR A 198 -4.25 5.97 -25.24
N ILE A 199 -4.25 4.86 -25.98
CA ILE A 199 -3.79 3.57 -25.46
C ILE A 199 -2.34 3.72 -25.00
N GLY A 200 -2.11 3.36 -23.74
CA GLY A 200 -0.83 3.51 -23.06
C GLY A 200 -0.63 4.79 -22.27
N GLN A 201 -1.58 5.73 -22.29
CA GLN A 201 -1.58 6.91 -21.44
C GLN A 201 -1.66 6.51 -19.95
N GLN A 202 -0.86 7.17 -19.10
CA GLN A 202 -1.01 7.06 -17.65
C GLN A 202 -2.09 8.04 -17.17
N LEU A 203 -3.12 7.53 -16.51
CA LEU A 203 -4.15 8.33 -15.87
C LEU A 203 -3.92 8.31 -14.36
N ASP A 204 -3.49 9.45 -13.83
CA ASP A 204 -3.52 9.69 -12.39
C ASP A 204 -4.93 10.17 -11.95
N PRO A 205 -5.29 10.02 -10.65
CA PRO A 205 -6.59 10.44 -10.14
C PRO A 205 -6.96 11.91 -10.40
N LYS A 206 -5.99 12.82 -10.47
CA LYS A 206 -6.24 14.25 -10.72
C LYS A 206 -6.53 14.50 -12.20
N ALA A 207 -5.82 13.83 -13.10
CA ALA A 207 -6.09 13.85 -14.53
C ALA A 207 -7.49 13.29 -14.82
N GLY A 208 -7.82 12.15 -14.20
CA GLY A 208 -9.15 11.53 -14.28
C GLY A 208 -10.27 12.48 -13.86
N LEU A 209 -10.18 13.08 -12.66
CA LEU A 209 -11.19 14.03 -12.16
C LEU A 209 -11.35 15.29 -13.03
N ARG A 210 -10.23 15.86 -13.50
CA ARG A 210 -10.28 17.02 -14.41
C ARG A 210 -10.96 16.68 -15.73
N GLN A 211 -10.73 15.48 -16.25
CA GLN A 211 -11.36 15.02 -17.48
C GLN A 211 -12.85 14.74 -17.26
N THR A 212 -13.25 14.09 -16.16
CA THR A 212 -14.70 13.89 -15.87
C THR A 212 -15.43 15.23 -15.77
N TRP A 213 -14.79 16.23 -15.18
CA TRP A 213 -15.33 17.59 -15.10
C TRP A 213 -15.40 18.27 -16.48
N ALA A 214 -14.38 18.14 -17.31
CA ALA A 214 -14.37 18.68 -18.67
C ALA A 214 -15.46 18.04 -19.55
N TYR A 215 -15.60 16.71 -19.51
CA TYR A 215 -16.69 15.98 -20.19
C TYR A 215 -18.07 16.45 -19.70
N GLY A 216 -18.27 16.58 -18.39
CA GLY A 216 -19.54 17.07 -17.85
C GLY A 216 -19.87 18.51 -18.30
N LYS A 217 -18.87 19.38 -18.40
CA LYS A 217 -19.04 20.75 -18.91
C LYS A 217 -19.41 20.78 -20.38
N ASP A 218 -18.74 19.96 -21.20
CA ASP A 218 -19.02 19.84 -22.64
C ASP A 218 -20.40 19.23 -22.90
N THR A 219 -20.75 18.14 -22.21
CA THR A 219 -22.08 17.53 -22.28
C THR A 219 -23.19 18.53 -21.91
N ASN A 220 -23.01 19.32 -20.85
CA ASN A 220 -23.99 20.34 -20.47
C ASN A 220 -24.12 21.44 -21.55
N ALA A 221 -23.02 21.85 -22.16
CA ALA A 221 -23.06 22.80 -23.28
C ALA A 221 -23.82 22.23 -24.49
N ARG A 222 -23.59 20.96 -24.85
CA ARG A 222 -24.32 20.26 -25.92
C ARG A 222 -25.81 20.11 -25.62
N VAL A 223 -26.17 19.72 -24.40
CA VAL A 223 -27.57 19.61 -23.95
C VAL A 223 -28.28 20.97 -24.05
N ARG A 224 -27.64 22.05 -23.59
CA ARG A 224 -28.21 23.41 -23.73
C ARG A 224 -28.37 23.85 -25.18
N LYS A 225 -27.49 23.40 -26.08
CA LYS A 225 -27.63 23.66 -27.52
C LYS A 225 -28.84 22.91 -28.07
N LEU A 226 -28.98 21.62 -27.76
CA LEU A 226 -30.14 20.80 -28.14
C LEU A 226 -31.47 21.36 -27.61
N GLU A 227 -31.53 21.75 -26.34
CA GLU A 227 -32.73 22.35 -25.74
C GLU A 227 -33.17 23.62 -26.47
N LYS A 228 -32.21 24.48 -26.88
CA LYS A 228 -32.52 25.68 -27.68
C LYS A 228 -33.05 25.32 -29.07
N THR A 229 -32.45 24.33 -29.74
CA THR A 229 -32.93 23.86 -31.05
C THR A 229 -34.34 23.30 -30.94
N ILE A 230 -34.61 22.46 -29.94
CA ILE A 230 -35.95 21.90 -29.69
C ILE A 230 -36.97 23.01 -29.39
N ALA A 231 -36.61 24.01 -28.58
CA ALA A 231 -37.49 25.14 -28.30
C ALA A 231 -37.81 25.97 -29.55
N ALA A 232 -36.81 26.22 -30.42
CA ALA A 232 -37.02 26.92 -31.68
C ALA A 232 -37.92 26.13 -32.65
N GLN A 233 -37.73 24.80 -32.72
CA GLN A 233 -38.61 23.92 -33.48
C GLN A 233 -40.04 23.93 -32.94
N GLY A 234 -40.21 23.86 -31.61
CA GLY A 234 -41.53 23.93 -30.96
C GLY A 234 -42.28 25.24 -31.21
N ALA A 235 -41.57 26.38 -31.17
CA ALA A 235 -42.16 27.68 -31.50
C ALA A 235 -42.59 27.76 -32.98
N THR A 236 -41.79 27.17 -33.87
CA THR A 236 -42.10 27.09 -35.31
C THR A 236 -43.35 26.23 -35.55
N ILE A 237 -43.41 25.04 -34.95
CA ILE A 237 -44.58 24.13 -35.02
C ILE A 237 -45.83 24.81 -34.47
N THR A 238 -45.74 25.53 -33.35
CA THR A 238 -46.89 26.24 -32.75
C THR A 238 -47.41 27.35 -33.67
N THR A 239 -46.50 28.11 -34.30
CA THR A 239 -46.85 29.16 -35.26
C THR A 239 -47.54 28.58 -36.49
N LEU A 240 -47.06 27.43 -36.97
CA LEU A 240 -47.66 26.70 -38.10
C LEU A 240 -49.04 26.15 -37.75
N ALA A 241 -49.21 25.54 -36.57
CA ALA A 241 -50.50 25.05 -36.09
C ALA A 241 -51.54 26.18 -35.95
N ALA A 242 -51.11 27.36 -35.51
CA ALA A 242 -51.98 28.54 -35.44
C ALA A 242 -52.40 29.05 -36.83
N ALA A 243 -51.50 29.03 -37.81
CA ALA A 243 -51.80 29.40 -39.19
C ALA A 243 -52.79 28.41 -39.86
N LEU A 244 -52.58 27.10 -39.66
CA LEU A 244 -53.49 26.06 -40.15
C LEU A 244 -54.89 26.16 -39.51
N GLY A 245 -54.97 26.49 -38.21
CA GLY A 245 -56.24 26.69 -37.50
C GLY A 245 -57.03 27.93 -37.94
N GLN A 246 -56.41 28.87 -38.67
CA GLN A 246 -57.07 30.05 -39.24
C GLN A 246 -57.67 29.80 -40.63
N GLY A 247 -57.53 28.59 -41.18
CA GLY A 247 -58.22 28.18 -42.40
C GLY A 247 -57.59 28.68 -43.71
N ASP A 248 -56.32 29.06 -43.71
CA ASP A 248 -55.59 29.23 -44.98
C ASP A 248 -55.46 27.86 -45.67
N GLU A 249 -56.10 27.69 -46.83
CA GLU A 249 -55.90 26.54 -47.73
C GLU A 249 -54.49 26.60 -48.35
N LEU A 250 -53.48 26.30 -47.56
CA LEU A 250 -52.10 26.13 -48.03
C LEU A 250 -51.89 24.66 -48.42
N LEU A 251 -51.43 24.44 -49.67
CA LEU A 251 -51.06 23.13 -50.16
C LEU A 251 -49.92 22.54 -49.30
N VAL A 252 -50.07 21.27 -48.92
CA VAL A 252 -49.15 20.56 -48.02
C VAL A 252 -47.69 20.63 -48.52
N ASP A 253 -47.49 20.58 -49.83
CA ASP A 253 -46.16 20.60 -50.44
C ASP A 253 -45.46 21.96 -50.27
N GLU A 254 -46.19 23.06 -50.42
CA GLU A 254 -45.67 24.42 -50.22
C GLU A 254 -45.35 24.68 -48.74
N LEU A 255 -46.14 24.09 -47.84
CA LEU A 255 -45.88 24.12 -46.40
C LEU A 255 -44.60 23.34 -46.05
N VAL A 256 -44.39 22.17 -46.64
CA VAL A 256 -43.20 21.31 -46.42
C VAL A 256 -41.93 21.99 -46.94
N GLU A 257 -41.97 22.61 -48.13
CA GLU A 257 -40.82 23.39 -48.65
C GLU A 257 -40.48 24.58 -47.73
N ARG A 258 -41.49 25.31 -47.25
CA ARG A 258 -41.25 26.46 -46.37
C ARG A 258 -40.72 26.05 -44.99
N ILE A 259 -41.11 24.87 -44.50
CA ILE A 259 -40.55 24.27 -43.29
C ILE A 259 -39.10 23.85 -43.54
N GLY A 260 -38.81 23.15 -44.64
CA GLY A 260 -37.46 22.72 -45.01
C GLY A 260 -36.50 23.90 -45.09
N ALA A 261 -36.86 24.96 -45.81
CA ALA A 261 -36.03 26.15 -45.97
C ALA A 261 -35.76 26.90 -44.65
N ARG A 262 -36.73 26.92 -43.71
CA ARG A 262 -36.54 27.55 -42.39
C ARG A 262 -35.71 26.71 -41.43
N VAL A 263 -35.84 25.38 -41.51
CA VAL A 263 -34.97 24.46 -40.74
C VAL A 263 -33.53 24.58 -41.24
N GLU A 264 -33.32 24.57 -42.55
CA GLU A 264 -32.01 24.78 -43.18
C GLU A 264 -31.39 26.13 -42.80
N ALA A 265 -32.16 27.22 -42.87
CA ALA A 265 -31.67 28.55 -42.47
C ALA A 265 -31.32 28.62 -40.97
N ALA A 266 -32.08 27.95 -40.10
CA ALA A 266 -31.77 27.86 -38.68
C ALA A 266 -30.54 26.99 -38.39
N LEU A 267 -30.31 25.94 -39.18
CA LEU A 267 -29.10 25.11 -39.11
C LEU A 267 -27.87 25.89 -39.61
N ALA A 268 -27.97 26.62 -40.72
CA ALA A 268 -26.90 27.45 -41.28
C ALA A 268 -26.52 28.65 -40.38
N ALA A 269 -27.48 29.23 -39.65
CA ALA A 269 -27.20 30.27 -38.65
C ALA A 269 -26.51 29.73 -37.37
N HIS A 270 -26.41 28.42 -37.23
CA HIS A 270 -25.79 27.72 -36.11
C HIS A 270 -24.62 26.82 -36.51
N ASP A 271 -24.08 27.07 -37.70
CA ASP A 271 -22.94 26.37 -38.27
C ASP A 271 -21.73 26.57 -37.33
N VAL A 272 -21.44 25.50 -36.60
CA VAL A 272 -20.16 25.31 -35.93
C VAL A 272 -19.43 24.41 -36.91
N GLU A 273 -18.36 24.92 -37.50
CA GLU A 273 -17.36 24.16 -38.23
C GLU A 273 -17.12 22.83 -37.49
N LEU A 274 -17.67 21.75 -38.03
CA LEU A 274 -17.26 20.40 -37.68
C LEU A 274 -15.94 20.22 -38.42
N GLN A 275 -14.81 20.36 -37.72
CA GLN A 275 -13.62 19.65 -38.15
C GLN A 275 -13.88 18.16 -37.90
N ASP A 276 -14.42 17.49 -38.93
CA ASP A 276 -14.31 16.05 -39.07
C ASP A 276 -12.86 15.72 -39.43
N ASP A 277 -11.96 15.79 -38.46
CA ASP A 277 -10.63 15.16 -38.57
C ASP A 277 -10.77 13.65 -38.31
N VAL A 278 -11.54 12.98 -39.17
CA VAL A 278 -11.45 11.53 -39.38
C VAL A 278 -11.37 11.34 -40.89
N ASP A 279 -10.15 11.24 -41.40
CA ASP A 279 -9.92 10.79 -42.77
C ASP A 279 -10.64 9.44 -42.95
N GLU A 280 -11.71 9.43 -43.75
CA GLU A 280 -12.25 8.20 -44.30
C GLU A 280 -11.18 7.59 -45.24
N PRO A 281 -10.82 6.31 -45.10
CA PRO A 281 -9.91 5.67 -46.03
C PRO A 281 -10.56 5.56 -47.41
N ASP A 282 -9.87 6.11 -48.41
CA ASP A 282 -10.20 6.07 -49.84
C ASP A 282 -10.52 4.63 -50.30
N PRO A 283 -11.71 4.37 -50.91
CA PRO A 283 -12.09 3.06 -51.41
C PRO A 283 -11.48 2.68 -52.78
N GLU A 284 -10.61 3.50 -53.39
CA GLU A 284 -10.00 3.18 -54.68
C GLU A 284 -8.47 3.08 -54.62
N ASN A 285 -7.98 1.97 -54.05
CA ASN A 285 -6.71 1.39 -54.50
C ASN A 285 -6.79 -0.15 -54.51
N GLU A 286 -7.71 -0.68 -55.31
CA GLU A 286 -7.50 -1.99 -55.95
C GLU A 286 -6.64 -1.78 -57.20
N SER A 287 -5.32 -1.78 -57.02
CA SER A 287 -4.38 -2.29 -58.02
C SER A 287 -3.09 -2.69 -57.32
N ASP A 288 -3.05 -3.92 -56.83
CA ASP A 288 -2.16 -4.92 -57.43
C ASP A 288 -2.33 -6.26 -56.70
N VAL A 289 -2.95 -7.17 -57.45
CA VAL A 289 -2.86 -8.60 -57.22
C VAL A 289 -1.40 -9.00 -57.47
N ASP A 290 -0.71 -9.48 -56.44
CA ASP A 290 0.23 -10.59 -56.62
C ASP A 290 0.13 -11.54 -55.43
N ASP A 291 -0.73 -12.54 -55.61
CA ASP A 291 -0.73 -13.78 -54.87
C ASP A 291 0.44 -14.64 -55.40
N THR A 292 1.62 -14.46 -54.80
CA THR A 292 2.66 -15.48 -54.85
C THR A 292 3.14 -15.83 -53.44
N PRO A 293 2.91 -17.07 -52.96
CA PRO A 293 3.48 -17.53 -51.70
C PRO A 293 4.96 -17.87 -51.92
N ALA A 294 5.86 -17.11 -51.31
CA ALA A 294 7.27 -17.48 -51.27
C ALA A 294 7.51 -18.61 -50.22
N PRO A 295 8.39 -19.57 -50.51
CA PRO A 295 8.48 -20.82 -49.77
C PRO A 295 9.26 -20.69 -48.47
N VAL A 296 8.87 -21.51 -47.49
CA VAL A 296 9.64 -21.80 -46.29
C VAL A 296 10.89 -22.59 -46.70
N GLU A 297 12.07 -21.97 -46.61
CA GLU A 297 13.33 -22.71 -46.61
C GLU A 297 13.74 -23.11 -45.18
N PRO A 298 14.31 -24.32 -45.00
CA PRO A 298 14.62 -24.87 -43.70
C PRO A 298 15.88 -24.25 -43.10
N ALA A 299 15.93 -24.24 -41.77
CA ALA A 299 17.14 -24.00 -41.01
C ALA A 299 18.18 -25.07 -41.35
N GLU A 300 19.27 -24.68 -42.01
CA GLU A 300 20.49 -25.48 -42.05
C GLU A 300 21.23 -25.31 -40.72
N GLY A 301 21.55 -26.46 -40.12
CA GLY A 301 22.67 -26.62 -39.21
C GLY A 301 23.92 -27.09 -39.96
#